data_AF-A0A5B8SYT3-F1
#
_entry.id   AF-A0A5B8SYT3-F1
#
_cell.length_a   1.000
_cell.length_b   1.000
_cell.length_c   1.000
_cell.angle_alpha   90.00
_cell.angle_beta   90.00
_cell.angle_gamma   90.00
#
_symmetry.space_group_name_H-M   'P 1'
#
loop_
_entity.id
_entity.type
_entity.pdbx_description
1 polymer ?
#
loop_
_entity_poly.entity_id
_entity_poly.type
_entity_poly.pdbx_seq_one_letter_code
_entity_poly.pdbx_strand_id
1 'polypeptide(L)'
;MVVCSRFVDEYGNHRTNELEKIFRTESIEGKFALLHSLEYMQNWVGGMDGYKRQYPVTIIPKRPAFPQLKIVGIESLAKQIYRVLDSNSTAYPSDELIKDYIMRTGRLPAVPKQRRPVRRTKPRYHWCSYEKWEDPESTRDALQILPKWSDCRLRATVLTSNISRSAYVAFNGDKNDPSDASLRFYKYYYEPLAQDHPPLGGGGPQIALEGEPRVEVLEQWDELDCKWQMIWAA
;
A
#
# COMPACT_ATOMS: atom_id res chain seq x y z
N MET A 1 4.11 24.19 4.06
CA MET A 1 3.18 23.25 3.40
C MET A 1 3.95 22.01 3.00
N VAL A 2 3.69 20.87 3.65
CA VAL A 2 4.36 19.59 3.37
C VAL A 2 3.79 19.02 2.07
N VAL A 3 4.67 18.58 1.16
CA VAL A 3 4.25 17.81 -0.02
C VAL A 3 4.00 16.40 0.44
N CYS A 4 2.77 16.15 0.84
CA CYS A 4 2.23 14.82 0.74
C CYS A 4 1.48 14.73 -0.59
N SER A 5 1.39 13.53 -1.18
CA SER A 5 0.37 13.23 -2.19
C SER A 5 -0.92 13.92 -1.76
N ARG A 6 -1.52 14.74 -2.62
CA ARG A 6 -2.84 15.31 -2.31
C ARG A 6 -3.74 14.10 -2.07
N PHE A 7 -4.14 13.89 -0.81
CA PHE A 7 -5.18 12.94 -0.45
C PHE A 7 -6.47 13.55 -0.96
N VAL A 8 -6.76 13.28 -2.22
CA VAL A 8 -7.96 13.73 -2.89
C VAL A 8 -8.64 12.53 -3.51
N ASP A 9 -9.97 12.53 -3.46
CA ASP A 9 -10.74 11.54 -4.20
C ASP A 9 -10.76 11.85 -5.70
N GLU A 10 -11.46 11.00 -6.45
CA GLU A 10 -11.65 11.13 -7.90
C GLU A 10 -12.34 12.43 -8.32
N TYR A 11 -13.14 13.01 -7.43
CA TYR A 11 -13.83 14.27 -7.64
C TYR A 11 -12.95 15.48 -7.30
N GLY A 12 -11.90 15.29 -6.50
CA GLY A 12 -10.95 16.32 -6.08
C GLY A 12 -11.16 16.83 -4.64
N ASN A 13 -12.02 16.17 -3.85
CA ASN A 13 -12.27 16.53 -2.46
C ASN A 13 -11.10 16.11 -1.57
N HIS A 14 -10.77 16.91 -0.55
CA HIS A 14 -9.72 16.59 0.42
C HIS A 14 -10.13 15.41 1.33
N ARG A 15 -9.24 14.43 1.48
CA ARG A 15 -9.43 13.22 2.31
C ARG A 15 -8.30 12.98 3.32
N THR A 16 -7.70 14.07 3.80
CA THR A 16 -6.61 14.04 4.79
C THR A 16 -7.01 13.35 6.09
N ASN A 17 -8.31 13.36 6.45
CA ASN A 17 -8.87 12.68 7.62
C ASN A 17 -8.64 11.16 7.63
N GLU A 18 -8.31 10.53 6.51
CA GLU A 18 -8.04 9.09 6.51
C GLU A 18 -6.65 8.71 7.00
N LEU A 19 -5.74 9.68 7.04
CA LEU A 19 -4.50 9.52 7.77
C LEU A 19 -4.77 9.19 9.23
N GLU A 20 -5.91 9.60 9.78
CA GLU A 20 -6.29 9.31 11.16
C GLU A 20 -6.41 7.80 11.41
N LYS A 21 -6.88 7.03 10.43
CA LYS A 21 -6.98 5.56 10.53
C LYS A 21 -5.64 4.87 10.33
N ILE A 22 -4.82 5.37 9.40
CA ILE A 22 -3.49 4.79 9.13
C ILE A 22 -2.56 5.00 10.31
N PHE A 23 -2.55 6.21 10.84
CA PHE A 23 -1.69 6.59 11.94
C PHE A 23 -2.37 6.37 13.30
N ARG A 24 -3.65 6.01 13.38
CA ARG A 24 -4.40 5.88 14.64
C ARG A 24 -4.28 7.14 15.50
N THR A 25 -4.55 8.30 14.90
CA THR A 25 -4.25 9.62 15.48
C THR A 25 -5.05 9.98 16.72
N GLU A 26 -5.98 9.14 17.16
CA GLU A 26 -6.59 9.25 18.49
C GLU A 26 -5.56 8.92 19.59
N SER A 27 -4.59 8.04 19.30
CA SER A 27 -3.49 7.69 20.20
C SER A 27 -2.32 8.67 20.11
N ILE A 28 -1.51 8.74 21.18
CA ILE A 28 -0.35 9.63 21.21
C ILE A 28 0.76 9.14 20.29
N GLU A 29 0.98 7.82 20.24
CA GLU A 29 1.92 7.15 19.34
C GLU A 29 1.56 7.45 17.89
N GLY A 30 0.26 7.43 17.59
CA GLY A 30 -0.25 7.75 16.28
C GLY A 30 0.00 9.16 15.82
N LYS A 31 -0.25 10.13 16.71
CA LYS A 31 0.07 11.54 16.45
C LYS A 31 1.57 11.75 16.21
N PHE A 32 2.42 11.11 17.01
CA PHE A 32 3.87 11.18 16.82
C PHE A 32 4.34 10.51 15.53
N ALA A 33 3.78 9.35 15.17
CA ALA A 33 4.09 8.68 13.92
C ALA A 33 3.72 9.55 12.70
N LEU A 34 2.55 10.20 12.73
CA LEU A 34 2.16 11.16 11.70
C LEU A 34 3.12 12.36 11.65
N LEU A 35 3.44 12.95 12.80
CA LEU A 35 4.38 14.07 12.88
C LEU A 35 5.75 13.72 12.27
N HIS A 36 6.37 12.63 12.73
CA HIS A 36 7.67 12.17 12.22
C HIS A 36 7.62 11.83 10.72
N SER A 37 6.48 11.31 10.25
CA SER A 37 6.27 11.04 8.82
C SER A 37 6.22 12.32 8.00
N LEU A 38 5.54 13.36 8.49
CA LEU A 38 5.48 14.68 7.85
C LEU A 38 6.84 15.38 7.87
N GLU A 39 7.57 15.31 8.99
CA GLU A 39 8.93 15.82 9.12
C GLU A 39 9.90 15.11 8.16
N TYR A 40 9.78 13.78 8.04
CA TYR A 40 10.55 13.02 7.06
C TYR A 40 10.29 13.53 5.64
N MET A 41 9.03 13.73 5.26
CA MET A 41 8.68 14.24 3.93
C MET A 41 9.21 15.67 3.70
N GLN A 42 9.13 16.52 4.73
CA GLN A 42 9.69 17.86 4.68
C GLN A 42 11.20 17.84 4.49
N ASN A 43 11.92 16.96 5.20
CA ASN A 43 13.38 16.83 5.08
C ASN A 43 13.80 16.18 3.76
N TRP A 44 13.05 15.20 3.27
CA TRP A 44 13.37 14.48 2.04
C TRP A 44 13.11 15.33 0.79
N VAL A 45 11.95 15.97 0.71
CA VAL A 45 11.48 16.67 -0.50
C VAL A 45 11.63 18.19 -0.38
N GLY A 46 11.80 18.73 0.83
CA GLY A 46 11.89 20.17 1.07
C GLY A 46 10.55 20.91 1.02
N GLY A 47 9.45 20.20 1.27
CA GLY A 47 8.10 20.75 1.14
C GLY A 47 7.76 21.15 -0.30
N MET A 48 6.78 22.05 -0.47
CA MET A 48 6.31 22.44 -1.81
C MET A 48 7.38 23.16 -2.63
N ASP A 49 8.19 24.01 -1.99
CA ASP A 49 9.22 24.76 -2.68
C ASP A 49 10.42 23.88 -3.06
N GLY A 50 10.80 22.94 -2.18
CA GLY A 50 11.78 21.91 -2.53
C GLY A 50 11.31 21.03 -3.68
N TYR A 51 10.06 20.55 -3.61
CA TYR A 51 9.45 19.75 -4.67
C TYR A 51 9.41 20.49 -6.01
N LYS A 52 8.90 21.73 -6.04
CA LYS A 52 8.81 22.52 -7.28
C LYS A 52 10.18 22.80 -7.91
N ARG A 53 11.22 23.01 -7.09
CA ARG A 53 12.60 23.20 -7.57
C ARG A 53 13.19 21.93 -8.19
N GLN A 54 12.92 20.77 -7.59
CA GLN A 54 13.50 19.49 -8.03
C GLN A 54 12.67 18.78 -9.12
N TYR A 55 11.35 19.03 -9.13
CA TYR A 55 10.37 18.37 -9.98
C TYR A 55 9.38 19.43 -10.53
N PRO A 56 9.82 20.31 -11.45
CA PRO A 56 8.98 21.38 -11.98
C PRO A 56 7.71 20.80 -12.62
N VAL A 57 6.56 21.10 -12.00
CA VAL A 57 5.24 20.63 -12.45
C VAL A 57 4.83 21.46 -13.65
N THR A 58 5.15 20.99 -14.86
CA THR A 58 4.55 21.53 -16.09
C THR A 58 3.22 20.82 -16.33
N ILE A 59 2.16 21.60 -16.56
CA ILE A 59 0.78 21.11 -16.58
C ILE A 59 0.54 20.19 -17.79
N ILE A 60 1.31 20.29 -18.89
CA ILE A 60 1.18 19.41 -20.09
C ILE A 60 2.51 19.36 -20.88
N PRO A 61 3.04 18.18 -21.31
CA PRO A 61 2.92 16.81 -20.79
C PRO A 61 4.30 16.22 -20.33
N LYS A 62 4.51 15.11 -19.61
CA LYS A 62 3.75 13.94 -19.07
C LYS A 62 4.64 13.30 -17.97
N ARG A 63 4.09 12.87 -16.82
CA ARG A 63 4.72 12.09 -15.70
C ARG A 63 5.29 12.89 -14.52
N PRO A 64 4.47 13.66 -13.78
CA PRO A 64 4.88 14.15 -12.48
C PRO A 64 5.21 12.94 -11.57
N ALA A 65 6.32 13.06 -10.85
CA ALA A 65 6.85 12.01 -10.01
C ALA A 65 6.52 12.36 -8.56
N PHE A 66 5.81 11.49 -7.85
CA PHE A 66 5.27 11.86 -6.54
C PHE A 66 5.94 11.09 -5.41
N PRO A 67 6.28 11.79 -4.30
CA PRO A 67 6.84 11.13 -3.14
C PRO A 67 5.70 10.41 -2.40
N GLN A 68 5.84 9.10 -2.14
CA GLN A 68 4.84 8.40 -1.33
C GLN A 68 5.04 8.81 0.12
N LEU A 69 3.94 8.98 0.86
CA LEU A 69 4.02 9.30 2.28
C LEU A 69 4.59 8.10 3.03
N LYS A 70 5.79 8.25 3.58
CA LYS A 70 6.41 7.22 4.43
C LYS A 70 5.67 7.14 5.75
N ILE A 71 5.49 5.92 6.28
CA ILE A 71 4.97 5.69 7.63
C ILE A 71 6.17 5.47 8.55
N VAL A 72 6.60 6.54 9.20
CA VAL A 72 7.68 6.50 10.20
C VAL A 72 7.11 6.08 11.55
N GLY A 73 7.75 5.08 12.18
CA GLY A 73 7.30 4.54 13.47
C GLY A 73 6.17 3.51 13.35
N ILE A 74 6.07 2.78 12.23
CA ILE A 74 5.03 1.75 12.05
C ILE A 74 5.03 0.70 13.19
N GLU A 75 6.19 0.45 13.80
CA GLU A 75 6.36 -0.45 14.93
C GLU A 75 5.67 0.01 16.23
N SER A 76 5.43 1.31 16.41
CA SER A 76 4.63 1.81 17.53
C SER A 76 3.14 1.73 17.25
N LEU A 77 2.74 1.61 15.97
CA LEU A 77 1.35 1.49 15.55
C LEU A 77 0.85 0.05 15.65
N ALA A 78 1.67 -0.92 15.24
CA ALA A 78 1.35 -2.34 15.35
C ALA A 78 2.63 -3.18 15.45
N LYS A 79 2.55 -4.37 16.04
CA LYS A 79 3.67 -5.32 16.07
C LYS A 79 3.89 -6.05 14.74
N GLN A 80 2.81 -6.25 14.01
CA GLN A 80 2.80 -6.96 12.74
C GLN A 80 1.74 -6.39 11.81
N ILE A 81 1.93 -6.63 10.53
CA ILE A 81 0.97 -6.34 9.47
C ILE A 81 0.81 -7.57 8.59
N TYR A 82 -0.26 -7.59 7.82
CA TYR A 82 -0.62 -8.71 6.99
C TYR A 82 -0.62 -8.30 5.52
N ARG A 83 0.23 -8.92 4.73
CA ARG A 83 0.21 -8.79 3.27
C ARG A 83 -0.80 -9.79 2.72
N VAL A 84 -1.82 -9.29 2.04
CA VAL A 84 -2.82 -10.13 1.35
C VAL A 84 -2.43 -10.25 -0.12
N LEU A 85 -2.52 -11.47 -0.64
CA LEU A 85 -2.02 -11.88 -1.95
C LEU A 85 -3.06 -12.77 -2.64
N ASP A 86 -2.98 -12.81 -3.97
CA ASP A 86 -3.70 -13.78 -4.78
C ASP A 86 -2.98 -15.14 -4.70
N SER A 87 -3.70 -16.19 -4.31
CA SER A 87 -3.11 -17.52 -4.10
C SER A 87 -2.58 -18.20 -5.36
N ASN A 88 -3.02 -17.73 -6.54
CA ASN A 88 -2.63 -18.26 -7.85
C ASN A 88 -1.68 -17.33 -8.61
N SER A 89 -1.30 -16.20 -8.02
CA SER A 89 -0.38 -15.25 -8.66
C SER A 89 1.07 -15.73 -8.66
N THR A 90 1.83 -15.27 -9.65
CA THR A 90 3.27 -15.56 -9.80
C THR A 90 4.15 -14.42 -9.29
N ALA A 91 5.35 -14.77 -8.83
CA ALA A 91 6.34 -13.86 -8.28
C ALA A 91 7.20 -13.25 -9.39
N TYR A 92 6.97 -11.98 -9.74
CA TYR A 92 7.79 -11.28 -10.74
C TYR A 92 9.27 -11.19 -10.32
N PRO A 93 10.23 -11.35 -11.25
CA PRO A 93 10.08 -11.60 -12.70
C PRO A 93 9.94 -13.07 -13.10
N SER A 94 9.75 -13.98 -12.15
CA SER A 94 9.60 -15.41 -12.41
C SER A 94 8.14 -15.83 -12.63
N ASP A 95 7.96 -17.03 -13.17
CA ASP A 95 6.66 -17.71 -13.25
C ASP A 95 6.40 -18.64 -12.05
N GLU A 96 7.25 -18.59 -11.01
CA GLU A 96 7.05 -19.32 -9.75
C GLU A 96 5.81 -18.77 -9.03
N LEU A 97 4.98 -19.64 -8.44
CA LEU A 97 3.86 -19.19 -7.61
C LEU A 97 4.40 -18.39 -6.42
N ILE A 98 3.73 -17.31 -6.04
CA ILE A 98 4.18 -16.45 -4.93
C ILE A 98 4.32 -17.25 -3.64
N LYS A 99 3.40 -18.20 -3.38
CA LYS A 99 3.48 -19.06 -2.19
C LYS A 99 4.78 -19.85 -2.16
N ASP A 100 5.17 -20.46 -3.28
CA ASP A 100 6.37 -21.29 -3.39
C ASP A 100 7.63 -20.42 -3.25
N TYR A 101 7.63 -19.24 -3.88
CA TYR A 101 8.70 -18.24 -3.73
C TYR A 101 8.90 -17.85 -2.25
N ILE A 102 7.81 -17.56 -1.52
CA ILE A 102 7.89 -17.17 -0.11
C ILE A 102 8.37 -18.36 0.74
N MET A 103 7.84 -19.56 0.51
CA MET A 103 8.25 -20.76 1.26
C MET A 103 9.74 -21.07 1.06
N ARG A 104 10.27 -20.83 -0.13
CA ARG A 104 11.68 -21.06 -0.49
C ARG A 104 12.60 -19.97 0.05
N THR A 105 12.19 -18.70 0.00
CA THR A 105 13.06 -17.55 0.33
C THR A 105 12.84 -16.98 1.73
N GLY A 106 11.71 -17.29 2.37
CA GLY A 106 11.23 -16.66 3.60
C GLY A 106 10.92 -15.17 3.45
N ARG A 107 10.75 -14.68 2.22
CA ARG A 107 10.60 -13.25 1.92
C ARG A 107 9.48 -13.00 0.93
N LEU A 108 8.86 -11.82 1.05
CA LEU A 108 7.96 -11.31 0.01
C LEU A 108 8.74 -11.03 -1.29
N PRO A 109 8.09 -11.14 -2.46
CA PRO A 109 8.68 -10.71 -3.73
C PRO A 109 9.14 -9.26 -3.69
N ALA A 110 10.26 -8.99 -4.38
CA ALA A 110 10.92 -7.69 -4.34
C ALA A 110 10.05 -6.57 -4.91
N VAL A 111 9.84 -5.53 -4.11
CA VAL A 111 9.30 -4.24 -4.56
C VAL A 111 10.43 -3.22 -4.62
N PRO A 112 10.61 -2.46 -5.71
CA PRO A 112 11.67 -1.45 -5.80
C PRO A 112 11.62 -0.43 -4.66
N LYS A 113 12.77 -0.18 -4.03
CA LYS A 113 12.89 0.88 -3.02
C LYS A 113 12.71 2.26 -3.64
N GLN A 114 11.88 3.10 -3.02
CA GLN A 114 11.65 4.45 -3.47
C GLN A 114 12.86 5.35 -3.16
N ARG A 115 13.77 5.45 -4.13
CA ARG A 115 14.93 6.37 -4.05
C ARG A 115 14.64 7.76 -4.64
N ARG A 116 13.57 7.88 -5.42
CA ARG A 116 13.12 9.09 -6.09
C ARG A 116 11.59 9.10 -6.10
N PRO A 117 10.93 10.26 -6.21
CA PRO A 117 9.50 10.31 -6.47
C PRO A 117 9.14 9.36 -7.63
N VAL A 118 8.09 8.57 -7.45
CA VAL A 118 7.77 7.47 -8.37
C VAL A 118 6.95 7.97 -9.55
N ARG A 119 7.28 7.47 -10.74
CA ARG A 119 6.51 7.71 -11.97
C ARG A 119 5.41 6.66 -12.07
N ARG A 120 4.16 7.10 -11.89
CA ARG A 120 2.86 6.45 -12.19
C ARG A 120 2.93 5.00 -12.70
N THR A 121 3.29 4.05 -11.83
CA THR A 121 3.19 2.61 -12.13
C THR A 121 2.70 1.92 -10.87
N LYS A 122 1.53 1.28 -10.94
CA LYS A 122 1.01 0.45 -9.85
C LYS A 122 1.99 -0.69 -9.62
N PRO A 123 2.62 -0.79 -8.45
CA PRO A 123 3.54 -1.89 -8.24
C PRO A 123 2.75 -3.11 -7.79
N ARG A 124 3.20 -4.30 -8.18
CA ARG A 124 2.40 -5.53 -8.13
C ARG A 124 2.01 -5.96 -6.71
N TYR A 125 2.78 -5.56 -5.69
CA TYR A 125 2.68 -6.09 -4.32
C TYR A 125 2.61 -4.97 -3.26
N HIS A 126 1.48 -4.25 -3.15
CA HIS A 126 1.36 -3.07 -2.29
C HIS A 126 0.37 -3.16 -1.13
N TRP A 127 -0.35 -4.27 -0.98
CA TRP A 127 -1.53 -4.29 -0.13
C TRP A 127 -1.28 -4.99 1.21
N CYS A 128 -1.02 -4.20 2.25
CA CYS A 128 -0.99 -4.68 3.63
C CYS A 128 -2.08 -4.03 4.49
N SER A 129 -2.45 -4.75 5.54
CA SER A 129 -3.38 -4.31 6.58
C SER A 129 -2.76 -4.42 7.98
N TYR A 130 -3.28 -3.62 8.91
CA TYR A 130 -3.02 -3.82 10.34
C TYR A 130 -3.87 -4.95 10.94
N GLU A 131 -5.00 -5.26 10.30
CA GLU A 131 -5.99 -6.22 10.81
C GLU A 131 -5.85 -7.58 10.15
N LYS A 132 -6.10 -8.62 10.95
CA LYS A 132 -6.18 -10.01 10.52
C LYS A 132 -7.66 -10.38 10.38
N TRP A 133 -8.22 -10.24 9.18
CA TRP A 133 -9.63 -10.57 8.95
C TRP A 133 -9.86 -12.08 8.94
N GLU A 134 -11.10 -12.45 9.26
CA GLU A 134 -11.52 -13.84 9.48
C GLU A 134 -11.49 -14.65 8.18
N ASP A 135 -11.88 -14.05 7.05
CA ASP A 135 -12.04 -14.73 5.77
C ASP A 135 -11.64 -13.83 4.57
N PRO A 136 -11.49 -14.39 3.35
CA PRO A 136 -11.13 -13.64 2.15
C PRO A 136 -12.16 -12.60 1.69
N GLU A 137 -13.45 -12.80 1.97
CA GLU A 137 -14.53 -11.88 1.61
C GLU A 137 -14.47 -10.63 2.49
N SER A 138 -14.45 -10.80 3.81
CA SER A 138 -14.19 -9.74 4.79
C SER A 138 -12.90 -8.97 4.49
N THR A 139 -11.84 -9.70 4.09
CA THR A 139 -10.57 -9.09 3.67
C THR A 139 -10.73 -8.23 2.42
N ARG A 140 -11.46 -8.73 1.42
CA ARG A 140 -11.71 -8.03 0.14
C ARG A 140 -12.53 -6.76 0.38
N ASP A 141 -13.56 -6.87 1.20
CA ASP A 141 -14.45 -5.76 1.56
C ASP A 141 -13.68 -4.67 2.31
N ALA A 142 -12.83 -5.06 3.26
CA ALA A 142 -12.01 -4.13 4.02
C ALA A 142 -10.92 -3.46 3.17
N LEU A 143 -10.25 -4.21 2.28
CA LEU A 143 -9.18 -3.67 1.43
C LEU A 143 -9.70 -2.90 0.21
N GLN A 144 -11.00 -2.96 -0.10
CA GLN A 144 -11.67 -2.27 -1.21
C GLN A 144 -10.89 -2.41 -2.53
N ILE A 145 -10.52 -3.66 -2.79
CA ILE A 145 -9.72 -4.11 -3.92
C ILE A 145 -10.61 -4.10 -5.17
N LEU A 146 -10.18 -3.47 -6.27
CA LEU A 146 -10.86 -3.61 -7.57
C LEU A 146 -11.15 -5.10 -7.85
N PRO A 147 -12.37 -5.49 -8.25
CA PRO A 147 -12.86 -6.87 -8.17
C PRO A 147 -12.16 -7.92 -9.04
N LYS A 148 -11.08 -7.57 -9.77
CA LYS A 148 -10.47 -8.40 -10.81
C LYS A 148 -9.07 -8.94 -10.53
N TRP A 149 -8.42 -8.60 -9.41
CA TRP A 149 -6.97 -8.84 -9.28
C TRP A 149 -6.50 -9.73 -8.13
N SER A 150 -7.35 -10.08 -7.16
CA SER A 150 -6.94 -10.95 -6.04
C SER A 150 -8.10 -11.75 -5.48
N ASP A 151 -7.88 -13.05 -5.29
CA ASP A 151 -8.79 -13.92 -4.54
C ASP A 151 -8.76 -13.67 -3.01
N CYS A 152 -7.74 -12.97 -2.52
CA CYS A 152 -7.48 -12.70 -1.10
C CYS A 152 -7.29 -13.97 -0.26
N ARG A 153 -6.88 -15.08 -0.87
CA ARG A 153 -6.76 -16.39 -0.22
C ARG A 153 -5.37 -16.71 0.29
N LEU A 154 -4.39 -15.82 0.09
CA LEU A 154 -3.05 -15.98 0.62
C LEU A 154 -2.69 -14.78 1.50
N ARG A 155 -2.17 -15.03 2.69
CA ARG A 155 -1.81 -13.99 3.66
C ARG A 155 -0.44 -14.25 4.27
N ALA A 156 0.44 -13.26 4.19
CA ALA A 156 1.76 -13.29 4.81
C ALA A 156 1.84 -12.30 5.98
N THR A 157 2.30 -12.78 7.13
CA THR A 157 2.54 -11.96 8.33
C THR A 157 3.96 -11.39 8.28
N VAL A 158 4.09 -10.08 8.49
CA VAL A 158 5.37 -9.35 8.51
C VAL A 158 5.48 -8.56 9.81
N LEU A 159 6.57 -8.73 10.55
CA LEU A 159 6.83 -7.93 11.74
C LEU A 159 7.20 -6.49 11.36
N THR A 160 6.59 -5.53 12.04
CA THR A 160 6.83 -4.10 11.80
C THR A 160 8.25 -3.68 12.18
N SER A 161 8.86 -4.36 13.16
CA SER A 161 10.27 -4.19 13.53
C SER A 161 11.23 -4.43 12.36
N ASN A 162 10.85 -5.28 11.39
CA ASN A 162 11.66 -5.60 10.21
C ASN A 162 11.45 -4.63 9.03
N ILE A 163 10.50 -3.69 9.13
CA ILE A 163 10.07 -2.81 8.04
C ILE A 163 9.96 -1.33 8.45
N SER A 164 10.58 -0.92 9.56
CA SER A 164 10.54 0.47 10.09
C SER A 164 10.90 1.55 9.07
N ARG A 165 11.63 1.21 8.01
CA ARG A 165 11.99 2.11 6.91
C ARG A 165 11.43 1.71 5.56
N SER A 166 10.54 0.72 5.51
CA SER A 166 10.03 0.16 4.25
C SER A 166 8.53 0.39 4.07
N ALA A 167 7.84 0.94 5.07
CA ALA A 167 6.40 1.17 5.03
C ALA A 167 6.02 2.56 4.51
N TYR A 168 5.03 2.61 3.63
CA TYR A 168 4.46 3.83 3.07
C TYR A 168 2.95 3.70 2.99
N VAL A 169 2.24 4.83 2.96
CA VAL A 169 0.83 4.84 2.62
C VAL A 169 0.67 4.34 1.19
N ALA A 170 -0.12 3.29 1.00
CA ALA A 170 -0.42 2.78 -0.33
C ALA A 170 -1.38 3.74 -1.05
N PHE A 171 -1.24 3.83 -2.36
CA PHE A 171 -2.11 4.59 -3.24
C PHE A 171 -2.43 3.74 -4.47
N ASN A 172 -3.66 3.85 -4.99
CA ASN A 172 -4.01 3.19 -6.24
C ASN A 172 -3.61 4.11 -7.41
N GLY A 173 -2.58 3.73 -8.15
CA GLY A 173 -2.29 4.39 -9.42
C GLY A 173 -3.15 3.78 -10.52
N ASP A 174 -3.78 4.62 -11.36
CA ASP A 174 -4.55 4.13 -12.51
C ASP A 174 -3.78 3.12 -13.37
N LYS A 175 -4.57 2.26 -14.03
CA LYS A 175 -4.13 1.27 -15.01
C LYS A 175 -3.55 1.96 -16.26
N ASN A 176 -2.56 1.34 -16.88
CA ASN A 176 -2.21 1.63 -18.28
C ASN A 176 -3.39 1.22 -19.17
N ASP A 177 -3.99 2.17 -19.89
CA ASP A 177 -4.91 1.87 -20.99
C ASP A 177 -4.09 1.52 -22.25
N PRO A 178 -4.13 0.28 -22.76
CA PRO A 178 -3.42 -0.10 -23.98
C PRO A 178 -4.00 0.54 -25.26
N SER A 179 -5.21 1.09 -25.19
CA SER A 179 -5.95 1.64 -26.33
C SER A 179 -5.85 3.17 -26.48
N ASP A 180 -5.29 3.87 -25.48
CA ASP A 180 -5.08 5.32 -25.51
C ASP A 180 -3.58 5.66 -25.54
N ALA A 181 -3.04 5.94 -26.74
CA ALA A 181 -1.66 6.38 -26.93
C ALA A 181 -1.38 7.76 -26.30
N SER A 182 -2.44 8.53 -25.99
CA SER A 182 -2.33 9.78 -25.26
C SER A 182 -2.37 9.49 -23.75
N LEU A 183 -1.19 9.43 -23.11
CA LEU A 183 -1.11 9.40 -21.64
C LEU A 183 -1.82 10.63 -21.04
N ARG A 184 -3.11 10.53 -20.72
CA ARG A 184 -3.89 11.59 -20.08
C ARG A 184 -3.65 11.58 -18.57
N PHE A 185 -3.61 12.77 -17.98
CA PHE A 185 -3.60 12.95 -16.54
C PHE A 185 -4.99 12.59 -16.01
N TYR A 186 -5.11 11.42 -15.38
CA TYR A 186 -6.22 11.12 -14.48
C TYR A 186 -5.65 11.34 -13.08
N LYS A 187 -6.44 11.96 -12.21
CA LYS A 187 -6.03 12.57 -10.93
C LYS A 187 -5.33 11.54 -10.02
N TYR A 188 -4.78 12.01 -8.90
CA TYR A 188 -4.35 11.09 -7.85
C TYR A 188 -5.58 10.35 -7.31
N TYR A 189 -5.65 9.05 -7.54
CA TYR A 189 -6.61 8.20 -6.85
C TYR A 189 -5.95 7.71 -5.57
N TYR A 190 -6.22 8.42 -4.48
CA TYR A 190 -6.41 7.70 -3.23
C TYR A 190 -7.80 7.08 -3.35
N GLU A 191 -7.87 5.75 -3.51
CA GLU A 191 -9.14 5.02 -3.66
C GLU A 191 -9.40 4.15 -2.42
N PRO A 192 -9.94 4.74 -1.35
CA PRO A 192 -10.76 4.03 -0.38
C PRO A 192 -12.21 4.32 -0.73
N LEU A 193 -12.71 3.45 -1.60
CA LEU A 193 -14.09 3.04 -1.91
C LEU A 193 -14.04 2.66 -3.38
N ALA A 194 -13.76 1.39 -3.68
CA ALA A 194 -13.98 0.88 -5.01
C ALA A 194 -15.49 1.02 -5.32
N GLN A 195 -15.83 2.09 -6.04
CA GLN A 195 -17.02 2.31 -6.88
C GLN A 195 -18.40 2.29 -6.19
N ASP A 196 -19.18 3.36 -6.44
CA ASP A 196 -20.66 3.46 -6.42
C ASP A 196 -21.45 2.89 -5.24
N HIS A 197 -20.84 2.76 -4.05
CA HIS A 197 -21.55 2.29 -2.86
C HIS A 197 -21.47 3.27 -1.69
N PRO A 198 -22.56 3.42 -0.91
CA PRO A 198 -22.54 4.23 0.30
C PRO A 198 -21.41 3.75 1.23
N PRO A 199 -20.85 4.64 2.07
CA PRO A 199 -19.74 4.31 2.95
C PRO A 199 -20.11 3.12 3.83
N LEU A 200 -19.60 1.95 3.49
CA LEU A 200 -19.65 0.78 4.35
C LEU A 200 -18.57 0.95 5.42
N GLY A 201 -18.97 0.79 6.69
CA GLY A 201 -18.03 0.79 7.81
C GLY A 201 -17.01 -0.33 7.63
N GLY A 202 -15.72 -0.01 7.63
CA GLY A 202 -14.65 -1.03 7.57
C GLY A 202 -13.56 -0.84 6.52
N GLY A 203 -13.58 0.23 5.72
CA GLY A 203 -12.47 0.52 4.78
C GLY A 203 -11.14 0.65 5.53
N GLY A 204 -10.30 -0.38 5.41
CA GLY A 204 -9.07 -0.55 6.15
C GLY A 204 -7.92 0.30 5.59
N PRO A 205 -7.02 0.79 6.44
CA PRO A 205 -5.82 1.53 6.02
C PRO A 205 -4.90 0.64 5.17
N GLN A 206 -4.54 1.13 3.98
CA GLN A 206 -3.71 0.41 3.02
C GLN A 206 -2.22 0.78 3.17
N ILE A 207 -1.38 -0.22 3.45
CA ILE A 207 0.07 -0.04 3.69
C ILE A 207 0.89 -0.71 2.59
N ALA A 208 1.73 0.07 1.93
CA ALA A 208 2.72 -0.40 0.98
C ALA A 208 4.01 -0.79 1.69
N LEU A 209 4.67 -1.86 1.23
CA LEU A 209 6.03 -2.22 1.64
C LEU A 209 6.95 -2.26 0.44
N GLU A 210 8.13 -1.67 0.58
CA GLU A 210 9.22 -1.80 -0.37
C GLU A 210 10.24 -2.88 0.04
N GLY A 211 11.08 -3.29 -0.91
CA GLY A 211 12.11 -4.30 -0.75
C GLY A 211 11.57 -5.72 -0.73
N GLU A 212 12.26 -6.59 0.00
CA GLU A 212 11.93 -8.01 0.20
C GLU A 212 11.73 -8.30 1.70
N PRO A 213 10.66 -7.79 2.34
CA PRO A 213 10.41 -8.01 3.75
C PRO A 213 10.42 -9.50 4.12
N ARG A 214 10.98 -9.81 5.29
CA ARG A 214 10.90 -11.16 5.86
C ARG A 214 9.44 -11.47 6.21
N VAL A 215 9.00 -12.67 5.85
CA VAL A 215 7.71 -13.23 6.24
C VAL A 215 7.94 -14.09 7.48
N GLU A 216 7.10 -13.96 8.50
CA GLU A 216 7.14 -14.84 9.68
C GLU A 216 6.21 -16.04 9.53
N VAL A 217 5.04 -15.83 8.93
CA VAL A 217 4.00 -16.84 8.76
C VAL A 217 3.34 -16.63 7.41
N LEU A 218 3.10 -17.72 6.68
CA LEU A 218 2.29 -17.75 5.47
C LEU A 218 1.06 -18.63 5.71
N GLU A 219 -0.11 -18.07 5.48
CA GLU A 219 -1.41 -18.74 5.61
C GLU A 219 -2.13 -18.76 4.26
N GLN A 220 -2.81 -19.85 3.96
CA GLN A 220 -3.72 -19.98 2.83
C GLN A 220 -5.12 -20.33 3.31
N TRP A 221 -6.13 -19.73 2.70
CA TRP A 221 -7.53 -20.05 2.98
C TRP A 221 -7.86 -21.44 2.45
N ASP A 222 -8.34 -22.31 3.34
CA ASP A 222 -8.90 -23.60 3.00
C ASP A 222 -10.42 -23.46 2.86
N GLU A 223 -10.91 -23.73 1.64
CA GLU A 223 -12.34 -23.63 1.33
C GLU A 223 -13.17 -24.75 1.95
N LEU A 224 -12.57 -25.93 2.18
CA LEU A 224 -13.32 -27.06 2.73
C LEU A 224 -13.61 -26.85 4.21
N ASP A 225 -12.59 -26.42 4.95
CA ASP A 225 -12.69 -26.20 6.40
C ASP A 225 -13.09 -24.76 6.77
N CYS A 226 -13.26 -23.87 5.78
CA CYS A 226 -13.54 -22.44 5.96
C CYS A 226 -12.61 -21.79 7.00
N LYS A 227 -11.30 -22.03 6.88
CA LYS A 227 -10.32 -21.49 7.83
C LYS A 227 -8.99 -21.14 7.17
N TRP A 228 -8.26 -20.23 7.79
CA TRP A 228 -6.86 -19.98 7.45
C TRP A 228 -5.99 -21.15 7.94
N GLN A 229 -5.31 -21.82 7.02
CA GLN A 229 -4.31 -22.83 7.33
C GLN A 229 -2.91 -22.24 7.20
N MET A 230 -2.07 -22.45 8.22
CA MET A 230 -0.66 -22.13 8.13
C MET A 230 0.02 -23.13 7.20
N ILE A 231 0.61 -22.62 6.11
CA ILE A 231 1.32 -23.44 5.13
C ILE A 231 2.85 -23.31 5.26
N TRP A 232 3.33 -22.29 5.98
CA TRP A 232 4.75 -22.08 6.24
C TRP A 232 5.00 -21.10 7.41
N ALA A 233 6.12 -21.28 8.11
CA ALA A 233 6.61 -20.40 9.17
C ALA A 233 8.15 -20.32 9.16
N ALA A 234 8.69 -19.18 9.62
CA ALA A 234 10.10 -18.78 9.49
C ALA A 234 11.05 -19.19 10.62
#